data_AF-A0A8C5VIM7-F1
#
_entry.id   AF-A0A8C5VIM7-F1
#
_cell.length_a   1.000
_cell.length_b   1.000
_cell.length_c   1.000
_cell.angle_alpha   90.00
_cell.angle_beta   90.00
_cell.angle_gamma   90.00
#
_symmetry.space_group_name_H-M   'P 1'
#
loop_
_entity.id
_entity.type
_entity.pdbx_description
1 polymer ?
#
loop_
_entity_poly.entity_id
_entity_poly.type
_entity_poly.pdbx_seq_one_letter_code
_entity_poly.pdbx_strand_id
1 'polypeptide(L)'
;MRGAAPGKKASGLQQKNVDVKTKKNKQKAPGNGDFGSTSETPQPPRKQGARVDPTVENEETFINRVELFYLPAKKNVDSTIEDYANYKKSPGNTDNKEYAVNEVVAGIKELFNVMVGTQLLCKFERPQYAEILAGPPDAPMAQVCGAPHLLRLFVRIGAMLAYTPLDEKSLALLLNHLHDFLKYLAKNSTTLFSASDYEVAPPEYHRKAV
;
A
#
# COMPACT_ATOMS: atom_id res chain seq x y z
N MET A 1 -25.77 -24.00 -46.28
CA MET A 1 -26.75 -22.88 -46.21
C MET A 1 -26.47 -22.14 -44.91
N ARG A 2 -25.72 -21.03 -44.89
CA ARG A 2 -26.09 -19.60 -45.12
C ARG A 2 -27.10 -19.02 -44.12
N GLY A 3 -26.70 -17.93 -43.45
CA GLY A 3 -27.52 -16.95 -42.69
C GLY A 3 -27.01 -16.78 -41.25
N ALA A 4 -26.26 -15.76 -40.80
CA ALA A 4 -26.14 -14.30 -41.01
C ALA A 4 -27.23 -13.42 -40.33
N ALA A 5 -26.87 -12.86 -39.16
CA ALA A 5 -27.18 -11.51 -38.55
C ALA A 5 -28.66 -11.05 -38.43
N PRO A 6 -29.05 -9.96 -37.69
CA PRO A 6 -28.31 -8.80 -37.10
C PRO A 6 -28.62 -8.58 -35.58
N GLY A 7 -27.97 -7.74 -34.76
CA GLY A 7 -27.41 -6.39 -34.87
C GLY A 7 -28.29 -5.41 -34.09
N LYS A 8 -27.80 -4.77 -33.00
CA LYS A 8 -28.38 -3.55 -32.41
C LYS A 8 -27.31 -2.70 -31.70
N LYS A 9 -27.03 -1.53 -32.29
CA LYS A 9 -26.36 -0.37 -31.70
C LYS A 9 -27.41 0.50 -31.00
N ALA A 10 -27.05 1.13 -29.88
CA ALA A 10 -27.74 2.29 -29.28
C ALA A 10 -26.65 3.36 -29.09
N SER A 11 -26.57 4.37 -29.96
CA SER A 11 -27.25 5.68 -29.92
C SER A 11 -26.68 6.61 -28.85
N GLY A 12 -25.84 7.54 -29.30
CA GLY A 12 -25.32 8.65 -28.52
C GLY A 12 -26.37 9.72 -28.23
N LEU A 13 -26.14 10.48 -27.16
CA LEU A 13 -26.93 11.64 -26.79
C LEU A 13 -25.98 12.84 -26.66
N GLN A 14 -26.06 13.73 -27.64
CA GLN A 14 -25.56 15.11 -27.58
C GLN A 14 -26.71 16.02 -27.12
N GLN A 15 -26.46 16.91 -26.16
CA GLN A 15 -27.25 18.11 -25.89
C GLN A 15 -26.25 19.26 -25.72
N LYS A 16 -26.08 20.10 -26.74
CA LYS A 16 -26.78 21.38 -27.02
C LYS A 16 -26.34 22.52 -26.10
N ASN A 17 -25.35 23.26 -26.61
CA ASN A 17 -25.03 24.63 -26.25
C ASN A 17 -26.22 25.55 -26.58
N VAL A 18 -26.50 26.49 -25.68
CA VAL A 18 -27.32 27.67 -25.95
C VAL A 18 -26.46 28.90 -25.70
N ASP A 19 -26.13 29.57 -26.81
CA ASP A 19 -25.49 30.88 -26.89
C ASP A 19 -26.54 31.97 -26.60
N VAL A 20 -26.23 32.93 -25.71
CA VAL A 20 -27.01 34.17 -25.55
C VAL A 20 -26.14 35.38 -25.86
N LYS A 21 -26.67 36.15 -26.80
CA LYS A 21 -26.11 37.22 -27.59
C LYS A 21 -26.20 38.58 -26.87
N THR A 22 -25.05 39.25 -26.77
CA THR A 22 -24.76 40.67 -27.11
C THR A 22 -25.67 41.81 -26.62
N LYS A 23 -25.04 42.79 -25.94
CA LYS A 23 -25.21 44.25 -26.16
C LYS A 23 -23.86 44.93 -25.80
N LYS A 24 -22.99 45.29 -26.76
CA LYS A 24 -22.90 46.55 -27.50
C LYS A 24 -23.07 47.81 -26.65
N ASN A 25 -21.97 48.52 -26.38
CA ASN A 25 -22.00 49.98 -26.44
C ASN A 25 -20.71 50.53 -27.07
N LYS A 26 -20.89 51.53 -27.94
CA LYS A 26 -19.93 52.10 -28.88
C LYS A 26 -19.91 53.60 -28.66
N GLN A 27 -18.71 54.21 -28.64
CA GLN A 27 -18.44 55.61 -28.99
C GLN A 27 -16.91 55.84 -28.86
N LYS A 28 -16.18 56.69 -29.59
CA LYS A 28 -16.14 57.22 -30.98
C LYS A 28 -14.81 58.04 -31.03
N ALA A 29 -13.96 57.85 -32.03
CA ALA A 29 -12.77 58.71 -32.33
C ALA A 29 -13.21 60.02 -33.06
N PRO A 30 -12.40 61.04 -33.43
CA PRO A 30 -10.99 60.98 -33.93
C PRO A 30 -10.08 62.23 -33.65
N GLY A 31 -8.82 62.22 -34.15
CA GLY A 31 -8.09 63.45 -34.53
C GLY A 31 -6.57 63.49 -34.28
N ASN A 32 -5.79 63.75 -35.35
CA ASN A 32 -4.32 63.80 -35.47
C ASN A 32 -3.62 64.99 -34.76
N GLY A 33 -2.30 64.88 -34.50
CA GLY A 33 -1.40 66.01 -34.26
C GLY A 33 0.02 65.61 -33.84
N ASP A 34 1.02 66.29 -34.37
CA ASP A 34 2.44 65.94 -34.53
C ASP A 34 3.38 66.25 -33.31
N PHE A 35 4.58 65.65 -33.36
CA PHE A 35 5.88 66.12 -32.81
C PHE A 35 6.17 66.21 -31.30
N GLY A 36 7.29 65.60 -30.86
CA GLY A 36 8.09 66.13 -29.73
C GLY A 36 8.67 65.14 -28.72
N SER A 37 9.99 64.92 -28.82
CA SER A 37 10.91 64.36 -27.83
C SER A 37 10.54 64.51 -26.35
N THR A 38 10.62 63.42 -25.58
CA THR A 38 11.62 63.21 -24.50
C THR A 38 11.33 61.87 -23.82
N SER A 39 12.40 61.09 -23.64
CA SER A 39 12.40 59.75 -23.05
C SER A 39 12.57 59.82 -21.54
N GLU A 40 11.54 59.49 -20.77
CA GLU A 40 11.67 58.92 -19.42
C GLU A 40 10.50 57.98 -19.17
N THR A 41 10.78 56.68 -18.95
CA THR A 41 9.76 55.70 -18.52
C THR A 41 10.22 54.98 -17.26
N PRO A 42 9.35 54.81 -16.24
CA PRO A 42 9.71 54.26 -14.93
C PRO A 42 9.99 52.75 -14.93
N GLN A 43 10.88 52.30 -14.05
CA GLN A 43 11.16 50.87 -13.82
C GLN A 43 9.91 50.07 -13.41
N PRO A 44 9.76 48.81 -13.86
CA PRO A 44 8.67 47.95 -13.43
C PRO A 44 8.88 47.45 -11.99
N PRO A 45 7.80 47.20 -11.21
CA PRO A 45 7.91 46.68 -9.86
C PRO A 45 8.55 45.29 -9.88
N ARG A 46 9.64 45.13 -9.13
CA ARG A 46 10.23 43.82 -8.85
C ARG A 46 9.14 42.93 -8.26
N LYS A 47 8.76 41.86 -8.98
CA LYS A 47 7.99 40.76 -8.41
C LYS A 47 8.86 40.17 -7.31
N GLN A 48 8.60 40.55 -6.06
CA GLN A 48 9.05 39.76 -4.91
C GLN A 48 8.38 38.41 -5.08
N GLY A 49 9.18 37.40 -5.44
CA GLY A 49 8.74 36.02 -5.41
C GLY A 49 8.16 35.77 -4.03
N ALA A 50 6.91 35.31 -3.98
CA ALA A 50 6.32 34.84 -2.74
C ALA A 50 7.30 33.84 -2.14
N ARG A 51 7.86 34.20 -0.98
CA ARG A 51 8.69 33.31 -0.18
C ARG A 51 7.80 32.11 0.14
N VAL A 52 8.04 31.01 -0.57
CA VAL A 52 7.39 29.74 -0.27
C VAL A 52 7.78 29.42 1.17
N ASP A 53 6.79 29.36 2.04
CA ASP A 53 6.96 29.03 3.44
C ASP A 53 7.65 27.65 3.52
N PRO A 54 8.83 27.52 4.17
CA PRO A 54 9.55 26.25 4.27
C PRO A 54 8.80 25.18 5.09
N THR A 55 7.62 25.50 5.64
CA THR A 55 6.80 24.58 6.42
C THR A 55 5.80 23.78 5.56
N VAL A 56 5.65 24.12 4.27
CA VAL A 56 4.88 23.29 3.33
C VAL A 56 5.82 22.22 2.78
N GLU A 57 5.83 21.05 3.41
CA GLU A 57 6.47 19.86 2.81
C GLU A 57 5.87 19.68 1.41
N ASN A 58 6.72 19.74 0.37
CA ASN A 58 6.25 19.54 -1.00
C ASN A 58 5.84 18.07 -1.18
N GLU A 59 4.90 17.78 -2.09
CA GLU A 59 4.45 16.41 -2.35
C GLU A 59 5.62 15.46 -2.68
N GLU A 60 6.69 15.98 -3.30
CA GLU A 60 7.93 15.21 -3.54
C GLU A 60 8.63 14.77 -2.24
N THR A 61 8.67 15.59 -1.20
CA THR A 61 9.27 15.23 0.10
C THR A 61 8.44 14.18 0.84
N PHE A 62 7.14 14.12 0.62
CA PHE A 62 6.30 13.06 1.18
C PHE A 62 6.50 11.72 0.44
N ILE A 63 6.59 11.77 -0.89
CA ILE A 63 6.92 10.59 -1.70
C ILE A 63 8.31 10.06 -1.31
N ASN A 64 9.30 10.93 -1.13
CA ASN A 64 10.67 10.54 -0.77
C ASN A 64 10.86 9.96 0.64
N ARG A 65 9.80 9.82 1.44
CA ARG A 65 9.86 9.26 2.81
C ARG A 65 9.19 7.89 2.93
N VAL A 66 8.74 7.28 1.82
CA VAL A 66 8.13 5.94 1.89
C VAL A 66 9.22 4.92 2.18
N GLU A 67 9.09 4.25 3.32
CA GLU A 67 10.00 3.21 3.78
C GLU A 67 9.53 1.82 3.34
N LEU A 68 10.48 0.98 2.94
CA LEU A 68 10.28 -0.43 2.61
C LEU A 68 10.95 -1.31 3.65
N PHE A 69 10.35 -2.47 3.91
CA PHE A 69 10.97 -3.47 4.76
C PHE A 69 12.07 -4.21 3.99
N TYR A 70 13.22 -4.44 4.63
CA TYR A 70 14.33 -5.18 4.04
C TYR A 70 13.95 -6.65 3.78
N LEU A 71 14.07 -7.08 2.53
CA LEU A 71 13.87 -8.47 2.11
C LEU A 71 15.14 -9.00 1.38
N PRO A 72 15.58 -10.24 1.67
CA PRO A 72 15.03 -11.18 2.65
C PRO A 72 15.18 -10.71 4.11
N ALA A 73 14.19 -11.04 4.94
CA ALA A 73 14.15 -10.63 6.34
C ALA A 73 15.26 -11.30 7.15
N LYS A 74 15.95 -10.53 8.01
CA LYS A 74 16.94 -11.06 8.97
C LYS A 74 16.33 -12.12 9.89
N LYS A 75 15.12 -11.86 10.37
CA LYS A 75 14.27 -12.80 11.10
C LYS A 75 12.97 -12.99 10.34
N ASN A 76 12.86 -14.15 9.70
CA ASN A 76 11.74 -14.47 8.82
C ASN A 76 10.52 -15.01 9.59
N VAL A 77 9.40 -15.18 8.88
CA VAL A 77 8.17 -15.72 9.45
C VAL A 77 8.38 -17.15 9.94
N ASP A 78 9.09 -17.98 9.19
CA ASP A 78 9.39 -19.37 9.57
C ASP A 78 10.05 -19.47 10.94
N SER A 79 11.16 -18.76 11.14
CA SER A 79 11.86 -18.73 12.43
C SER A 79 11.01 -18.13 13.56
N THR A 80 10.21 -17.11 13.27
CA THR A 80 9.32 -16.50 14.28
C THR A 80 8.24 -17.47 14.76
N ILE A 81 7.65 -18.21 13.83
CA ILE A 81 6.61 -19.20 14.11
C ILE A 81 7.19 -20.42 14.84
N GLU A 82 8.39 -20.85 14.45
CA GLU A 82 9.13 -21.93 15.12
C GLU A 82 9.52 -21.56 16.56
N ASP A 83 10.03 -20.34 16.77
CA ASP A 83 10.36 -19.84 18.12
C ASP A 83 9.14 -19.84 19.04
N TYR A 84 7.95 -19.51 18.52
CA TYR A 84 6.71 -19.60 19.29
C TYR A 84 6.33 -21.05 19.63
N ALA A 85 6.44 -21.97 18.66
CA ALA A 85 6.16 -23.38 18.90
C ALA A 85 7.08 -23.91 20.01
N ASN A 86 8.38 -23.58 19.95
CA ASN A 86 9.37 -23.94 20.96
C ASN A 86 9.10 -23.27 22.31
N TYR A 87 8.68 -22.01 22.33
CA TYR A 87 8.24 -21.32 23.55
C TYR A 87 7.07 -22.03 24.25
N LYS A 88 6.18 -22.67 23.49
CA LYS A 88 5.06 -23.45 24.01
C LYS A 88 5.43 -24.87 24.47
N LYS A 89 6.53 -25.43 23.97
CA LYS A 89 7.11 -26.71 24.42
C LYS A 89 7.81 -26.54 25.79
N SER A 90 7.06 -26.13 26.81
CA SER A 90 7.56 -26.10 28.19
C SER A 90 7.41 -27.48 28.86
N PRO A 91 8.28 -27.87 29.81
CA PRO A 91 8.37 -29.23 30.40
C PRO A 91 7.18 -29.67 31.29
N GLY A 92 5.99 -29.10 31.11
CA GLY A 92 4.74 -29.53 31.73
C GLY A 92 3.56 -29.56 30.76
N ASN A 93 3.81 -29.55 29.45
CA ASN A 93 2.76 -29.54 28.44
C ASN A 93 2.36 -30.99 28.07
N THR A 94 1.07 -31.26 27.97
CA THR A 94 0.56 -32.56 27.49
C THR A 94 0.69 -32.65 25.97
N ASP A 95 0.95 -33.85 25.43
CA ASP A 95 1.15 -34.10 23.99
C ASP A 95 0.02 -33.50 23.12
N ASN A 96 -1.22 -33.57 23.60
CA ASN A 96 -2.39 -33.01 22.90
C ASN A 96 -2.30 -31.49 22.71
N LYS A 97 -1.71 -30.77 23.67
CA LYS A 97 -1.57 -29.31 23.59
C LYS A 97 -0.40 -28.92 22.70
N GLU A 98 0.65 -29.72 22.64
CA GLU A 98 1.72 -29.53 21.66
C GLU A 98 1.22 -29.77 20.23
N TYR A 99 0.45 -30.84 20.01
CA TYR A 99 -0.16 -31.11 18.71
C TYR A 99 -1.04 -29.93 18.24
N ALA A 100 -1.94 -29.43 19.10
CA ALA A 100 -2.79 -28.28 18.78
C ALA A 100 -1.98 -27.01 18.45
N VAL A 101 -0.87 -26.77 19.14
CA VAL A 101 0.03 -25.65 18.82
C VAL A 101 0.65 -25.85 17.44
N ASN A 102 1.19 -27.04 17.15
CA ASN A 102 1.83 -27.32 15.86
C ASN A 102 0.84 -27.19 14.68
N GLU A 103 -0.41 -27.63 14.85
CA GLU A 103 -1.47 -27.46 13.84
C GLU A 103 -1.76 -25.98 13.56
N VAL A 104 -1.91 -25.16 14.60
CA VAL A 104 -2.16 -23.72 14.44
C VAL A 104 -0.97 -23.02 13.77
N VAL A 105 0.24 -23.37 14.19
CA VAL A 105 1.51 -22.84 13.67
C VAL A 105 1.68 -23.17 12.18
N ALA A 106 1.35 -24.41 11.78
CA ALA A 106 1.31 -24.83 10.38
C ALA A 106 0.25 -24.06 9.58
N GLY A 107 -0.97 -23.93 10.13
CA GLY A 107 -2.06 -23.21 9.48
C GLY A 107 -1.77 -21.72 9.28
N ILE A 108 -1.13 -21.05 10.24
CA ILE A 108 -0.68 -19.66 10.10
C ILE A 108 0.33 -19.54 8.94
N LYS A 109 1.31 -20.45 8.86
CA LYS A 109 2.33 -20.44 7.81
C LYS A 109 1.73 -20.67 6.42
N GLU A 110 0.84 -21.64 6.28
CA GLU A 110 0.15 -21.91 5.01
C GLU A 110 -0.70 -20.72 4.58
N LEU A 111 -1.51 -20.18 5.49
CA LEU A 111 -2.35 -19.03 5.21
C LEU A 111 -1.52 -17.80 4.84
N PHE A 112 -0.38 -17.58 5.50
CA PHE A 112 0.55 -16.51 5.17
C PHE A 112 1.06 -16.64 3.72
N ASN A 113 1.55 -17.83 3.33
CA ASN A 113 2.09 -18.08 2.00
C ASN A 113 1.05 -17.84 0.89
N VAL A 114 -0.22 -18.21 1.15
CA VAL A 114 -1.33 -17.98 0.20
C VAL A 114 -1.72 -16.50 0.13
N MET A 115 -1.77 -15.81 1.27
CA MET A 115 -2.35 -14.46 1.35
C MET A 115 -1.35 -13.34 1.06
N VAL A 116 -0.04 -13.55 1.26
CA VAL A 116 0.96 -12.49 1.15
C VAL A 116 0.90 -11.79 -0.21
N GLY A 117 0.92 -12.56 -1.30
CA GLY A 117 0.92 -12.03 -2.66
C GLY A 117 -0.39 -11.38 -3.10
N THR A 118 -1.49 -11.52 -2.34
CA THR A 118 -2.81 -11.03 -2.76
C THR A 118 -3.39 -9.98 -1.81
N GLN A 119 -3.30 -10.20 -0.50
CA GLN A 119 -4.05 -9.45 0.51
C GLN A 119 -3.20 -8.72 1.56
N LEU A 120 -1.92 -9.09 1.73
CA LEU A 120 -1.08 -8.54 2.81
C LEU A 120 -0.12 -7.43 2.36
N LEU A 121 0.15 -7.33 1.06
CA LEU A 121 1.06 -6.34 0.48
C LEU A 121 0.33 -5.06 0.06
N CYS A 122 0.86 -3.93 0.51
CA CYS A 122 0.51 -2.60 0.03
C CYS A 122 0.91 -2.43 -1.44
N LYS A 123 0.28 -1.48 -2.15
CA LYS A 123 0.59 -1.19 -3.56
C LYS A 123 2.08 -0.90 -3.77
N PHE A 124 2.68 -0.15 -2.85
CA PHE A 124 4.09 0.24 -2.91
C PHE A 124 5.06 -0.95 -2.73
N GLU A 125 4.65 -2.06 -2.12
CA GLU A 125 5.49 -3.25 -1.92
C GLU A 125 5.43 -4.23 -3.10
N ARG A 126 4.54 -3.98 -4.08
CA ARG A 126 4.33 -4.87 -5.22
C ARG A 126 5.55 -5.01 -6.13
N PRO A 127 6.31 -3.94 -6.45
CA PRO A 127 7.54 -4.09 -7.24
C PRO A 127 8.57 -4.97 -6.53
N GLN A 128 8.81 -4.76 -5.23
CA GLN A 128 9.72 -5.60 -4.43
C GLN A 128 9.29 -7.07 -4.42
N TYR A 129 8.00 -7.34 -4.26
CA TYR A 129 7.46 -8.71 -4.32
C TYR A 129 7.65 -9.35 -5.70
N ALA A 130 7.44 -8.60 -6.78
CA ALA A 130 7.66 -9.09 -8.14
C ALA A 130 9.14 -9.43 -8.39
N GLU A 131 10.08 -8.65 -7.85
CA GLU A 131 11.52 -8.94 -7.93
C GLU A 131 11.88 -10.22 -7.17
N ILE A 132 11.28 -10.45 -5.99
CA ILE A 132 11.46 -11.69 -5.23
C ILE A 132 10.95 -12.91 -6.01
N LEU A 133 9.78 -12.79 -6.64
CA LEU A 133 9.21 -13.87 -7.47
C LEU A 133 10.00 -14.13 -8.75
N ALA A 134 10.64 -13.11 -9.31
CA ALA A 134 11.52 -13.25 -10.47
C ALA A 134 12.88 -13.87 -10.12
N GLY A 135 13.21 -13.96 -8.82
CA GLY A 135 14.38 -14.64 -8.29
C GLY A 135 14.25 -16.18 -8.27
N PRO A 136 14.99 -16.87 -7.40
CA PRO A 136 14.95 -18.33 -7.30
C PRO A 136 13.54 -18.81 -6.90
N PRO A 137 12.89 -19.69 -7.70
CA PRO A 137 11.46 -19.99 -7.57
C PRO A 137 11.09 -20.87 -6.37
N ASP A 138 12.06 -21.37 -5.60
CA ASP A 138 11.81 -22.45 -4.63
C ASP A 138 11.58 -21.98 -3.18
N ALA A 139 11.75 -20.69 -2.88
CA ALA A 139 11.61 -20.19 -1.52
C ALA A 139 10.15 -19.80 -1.19
N PRO A 140 9.47 -20.44 -0.21
CA PRO A 140 8.18 -19.98 0.26
C PRO A 140 8.30 -18.59 0.89
N MET A 141 7.25 -17.78 0.76
CA MET A 141 7.28 -16.39 1.22
C MET A 141 7.48 -16.26 2.74
N ALA A 142 7.10 -17.26 3.52
CA ALA A 142 7.39 -17.32 4.94
C ALA A 142 8.91 -17.34 5.27
N GLN A 143 9.77 -17.75 4.33
CA GLN A 143 11.22 -17.70 4.48
C GLN A 143 11.82 -16.34 4.10
N VAL A 144 11.10 -15.56 3.28
CA VAL A 144 11.56 -14.26 2.77
C VAL A 144 11.04 -13.11 3.62
N CYS A 145 9.76 -13.13 3.97
CA CYS A 145 9.10 -12.06 4.71
C CYS A 145 9.42 -12.12 6.21
N GLY A 146 9.35 -10.96 6.87
CA GLY A 146 9.53 -10.82 8.31
C GLY A 146 8.23 -10.66 9.11
N ALA A 147 8.39 -10.47 10.42
CA ALA A 147 7.28 -10.31 11.38
C ALA A 147 6.26 -9.19 11.03
N PRO A 148 6.63 -8.04 10.44
CA PRO A 148 5.64 -7.02 10.05
C PRO A 148 4.59 -7.54 9.06
N HIS A 149 5.00 -8.35 8.08
CA HIS A 149 4.09 -8.95 7.11
C HIS A 149 3.20 -9.99 7.77
N LEU A 150 3.76 -10.80 8.67
CA LEU A 150 3.01 -11.78 9.46
C LEU A 150 1.93 -11.10 10.31
N LEU A 151 2.23 -9.96 10.93
CA LEU A 151 1.25 -9.24 11.75
C LEU A 151 0.03 -8.77 10.92
N ARG A 152 0.24 -8.39 9.65
CA ARG A 152 -0.86 -8.01 8.75
C ARG A 152 -1.82 -9.17 8.47
N LEU A 153 -1.34 -10.41 8.52
CA LEU A 153 -2.21 -11.58 8.38
C LEU A 153 -3.30 -11.59 9.45
N PHE A 154 -2.95 -11.28 10.71
CA PHE A 154 -3.90 -11.27 11.82
C PHE A 154 -4.96 -10.17 11.71
N VAL A 155 -4.68 -9.09 10.97
CA VAL A 155 -5.68 -8.06 10.65
C VAL A 155 -6.68 -8.56 9.60
N ARG A 156 -6.25 -9.45 8.70
CA ARG A 156 -7.10 -10.01 7.63
C ARG A 156 -7.82 -11.29 8.02
N ILE A 157 -7.24 -12.10 8.89
CA ILE A 157 -7.78 -13.42 9.26
C ILE A 157 -9.18 -13.33 9.87
N GLY A 158 -9.51 -12.24 10.59
CA GLY A 158 -10.84 -12.04 11.16
C GLY A 158 -11.96 -12.07 10.12
N ALA A 159 -11.73 -11.52 8.93
CA ALA A 159 -12.69 -11.59 7.84
C ALA A 159 -12.74 -12.99 7.20
N MET A 160 -11.62 -13.71 7.16
CA MET A 160 -11.54 -15.06 6.60
C MET A 160 -12.25 -16.11 7.48
N LEU A 161 -12.19 -15.94 8.80
CA LEU A 161 -12.86 -16.83 9.74
C LEU A 161 -14.38 -16.83 9.56
N ALA A 162 -14.98 -15.74 9.10
CA ALA A 162 -16.41 -15.67 8.80
C ALA A 162 -16.85 -16.59 7.65
N TYR A 163 -15.93 -16.95 6.76
CA TYR A 163 -16.19 -17.85 5.62
C TYR A 163 -15.71 -19.29 5.88
N THR A 164 -15.11 -19.55 7.04
CA THR A 164 -14.60 -20.88 7.39
C THR A 164 -15.64 -21.62 8.22
N PRO A 165 -16.12 -22.81 7.80
CA PRO A 165 -17.13 -23.54 8.55
C PRO A 165 -16.53 -24.15 9.81
N LEU A 166 -16.58 -23.42 10.92
CA LEU A 166 -16.14 -23.86 12.24
C LEU A 166 -17.32 -23.85 13.21
N ASP A 167 -17.42 -24.87 14.06
CA ASP A 167 -18.34 -24.82 15.20
C ASP A 167 -17.82 -23.86 16.28
N GLU A 168 -18.73 -23.40 17.15
CA GLU A 168 -18.42 -22.38 18.17
C GLU A 168 -17.27 -22.78 19.11
N LYS A 169 -17.14 -24.08 19.44
CA LYS A 169 -16.09 -24.55 20.35
C LYS A 169 -14.73 -24.55 19.67
N SER A 170 -14.68 -25.06 18.44
CA SER A 170 -13.45 -25.05 17.63
C SER A 170 -13.01 -23.62 17.30
N LEU A 171 -13.95 -22.73 16.97
CA LEU A 171 -13.66 -21.31 16.73
C LEU A 171 -13.09 -20.64 17.99
N ALA A 172 -13.71 -20.86 19.16
CA ALA A 172 -13.22 -20.31 20.42
C ALA A 172 -11.80 -20.81 20.75
N LEU A 173 -11.53 -22.10 20.53
CA LEU A 173 -10.20 -22.69 20.74
C LEU A 173 -9.16 -22.08 19.78
N LEU A 174 -9.49 -21.96 18.50
CA LEU A 174 -8.62 -21.34 17.50
C LEU A 174 -8.32 -19.88 17.86
N LEU A 175 -9.33 -19.09 18.21
CA LEU A 175 -9.16 -17.70 18.64
C LEU A 175 -8.25 -17.60 19.87
N ASN A 176 -8.38 -18.51 20.85
CA ASN A 176 -7.49 -18.55 22.00
C ASN A 176 -6.02 -18.75 21.60
N HIS A 177 -5.75 -19.67 20.66
CA HIS A 177 -4.39 -19.88 20.16
C HIS A 177 -3.87 -18.68 19.34
N LEU A 178 -4.70 -18.07 18.50
CA LEU A 178 -4.33 -16.87 17.73
C LEU A 178 -4.03 -15.68 18.65
N HIS A 179 -4.86 -15.46 19.69
CA HIS A 179 -4.63 -14.42 20.68
C HIS A 179 -3.36 -14.66 21.50
N ASP A 180 -3.07 -15.91 21.83
CA ASP A 180 -1.84 -16.26 22.53
C ASP A 180 -0.60 -16.02 21.66
N PHE A 181 -0.66 -16.37 20.37
CA PHE A 181 0.39 -16.03 19.41
C PHE A 181 0.61 -14.51 19.30
N LEU A 182 -0.46 -13.73 19.22
CA LEU A 182 -0.37 -12.26 19.22
C LEU A 182 0.26 -11.72 20.50
N LYS A 183 -0.03 -12.31 21.67
CA LYS A 183 0.64 -11.96 22.94
C LYS A 183 2.14 -12.28 22.88
N TYR A 184 2.52 -13.39 22.28
CA TYR A 184 3.93 -13.71 22.06
C TYR A 184 4.62 -12.68 21.16
N LEU A 185 4.00 -12.28 20.04
CA LEU A 185 4.55 -11.22 19.18
C LEU A 185 4.72 -9.91 19.94
N ALA A 186 3.73 -9.52 20.75
CA ALA A 186 3.78 -8.30 21.56
C ALA A 186 4.91 -8.35 22.60
N LYS A 187 5.09 -9.51 23.27
CA LYS A 187 6.17 -9.73 24.25
C LYS A 187 7.56 -9.61 23.62
N ASN A 188 7.71 -10.01 22.36
CA ASN A 188 8.97 -9.95 21.62
C ASN A 188 9.02 -8.76 20.65
N SER A 189 8.19 -7.73 20.87
CA SER A 189 8.00 -6.66 19.89
C SER A 189 9.27 -5.88 19.58
N THR A 190 10.12 -5.63 20.57
CA THR A 190 11.39 -4.90 20.40
C THR A 190 12.40 -5.62 19.51
N THR A 191 12.30 -6.94 19.40
CA THR A 191 13.20 -7.76 18.56
C THR A 191 12.59 -8.08 17.20
N LEU A 192 11.26 -8.14 17.11
CA LEU A 192 10.53 -8.47 15.88
C LEU A 192 10.17 -7.26 15.02
N PHE A 193 10.02 -6.08 15.64
CA PHE A 193 9.58 -4.85 14.96
C PHE A 193 10.59 -3.72 15.24
N SER A 194 11.64 -3.66 14.45
CA SER A 194 12.62 -2.56 14.51
C SER A 194 12.49 -1.64 13.31
N ALA A 195 12.55 -0.33 13.55
CA ALA A 195 12.66 0.67 12.50
C ALA A 195 13.95 0.49 11.67
N SER A 196 15.00 -0.13 12.24
CA SER A 196 16.24 -0.43 11.52
C SER A 196 16.10 -1.51 10.44
N ASP A 197 14.95 -2.19 10.38
CA ASP A 197 14.64 -3.18 9.34
C ASP A 197 13.87 -2.55 8.17
N TYR A 198 13.76 -1.22 8.16
CA TYR A 198 13.20 -0.43 7.09
C TYR A 198 14.25 0.47 6.44
N GLU A 199 14.07 0.74 5.16
CA GLU A 199 14.86 1.72 4.41
C GLU A 199 14.00 2.63 3.58
N VAL A 200 14.47 3.87 3.42
CA VAL A 200 13.85 4.79 2.48
C VAL A 200 14.03 4.24 1.07
N ALA A 201 12.91 4.05 0.37
CA ALA A 201 12.95 3.50 -0.97
C ALA A 201 13.73 4.43 -1.93
N PRO A 202 14.62 3.91 -2.78
CA PRO A 202 15.39 4.75 -3.68
C PRO A 202 14.50 5.40 -4.76
N PRO A 203 14.89 6.52 -5.36
CA PRO A 203 14.08 7.20 -6.38
C PRO A 203 13.72 6.31 -7.58
N GLU A 204 14.58 5.36 -7.94
CA GLU A 204 14.32 4.38 -9.00
C GLU A 204 13.16 3.44 -8.64
N TYR A 205 13.03 3.08 -7.36
CA TYR A 205 11.96 2.22 -6.87
C TYR A 205 10.61 2.93 -6.95
N HIS A 206 10.57 4.22 -6.59
CA HIS A 206 9.36 5.03 -6.68
C HIS A 206 8.74 5.02 -8.08
N ARG A 207 9.57 5.06 -9.14
CA ARG A 207 9.10 4.99 -10.53
C ARG A 207 8.44 3.66 -10.89
N LYS A 208 8.80 2.57 -10.22
CA LYS A 208 8.19 1.24 -10.42
C LYS A 208 6.90 1.06 -9.61
N ALA A 209 6.74 1.83 -8.53
CA ALA A 209 5.66 1.70 -7.56
C ALA A 209 4.45 2.61 -7.82
N VAL A 210 4.55 3.52 -8.79
CA VAL A 210 3.49 4.44 -9.26
C VAL A 210 2.56 3.75 -10.24
#